data_AF-A0A8J7Y6Y9-F1
#
_entry.id   AF-A0A8J7Y6Y9-F1
#
_cell.length_a   1.000
_cell.length_b   1.000
_cell.length_c   1.000
_cell.angle_alpha   90.00
_cell.angle_beta   90.00
_cell.angle_gamma   90.00
#
_symmetry.space_group_name_H-M   'P 1'
#
loop_
_entity.id
_entity.type
_entity.pdbx_description
1 polymer ?
#
loop_
_entity_poly.entity_id
_entity_poly.type
_entity_poly.pdbx_seq_one_letter_code
_entity_poly.pdbx_strand_id
1 'polypeptide(L)'
;MTVFAVSRRQVLQTAAVVGAVGVAGCGGGGSDGGDGGGGSGDGSISAEDYPNVDEWLTETEIGGADDTYDGSLTDHRDNASLTVDVGAEGNDGNFAYAPSAVVVSTGTEIRWNWTGEGNPHNVEALPEEQLGESDYEFSSGEPTGGSGVKYTRTLEEPGVVLYHCEPHLSLGMKGGIAVE
;
A
#
# COMPACT_ATOMS: atom_id res chain seq x y z
N MET A 1 -37.19 -13.55 30.50
CA MET A 1 -37.59 -14.54 29.47
C MET A 1 -36.54 -14.49 28.39
N THR A 2 -35.42 -15.20 28.59
CA THR A 2 -35.10 -16.55 28.06
C THR A 2 -34.80 -16.54 26.55
N VAL A 3 -33.49 -16.57 26.25
CA VAL A 3 -32.69 -17.35 25.26
C VAL A 3 -33.47 -17.98 24.07
N PHE A 4 -32.97 -17.98 22.83
CA PHE A 4 -32.15 -19.08 22.29
C PHE A 4 -31.27 -18.66 21.10
N ALA A 5 -29.98 -18.96 21.21
CA ALA A 5 -29.06 -19.12 20.09
C ALA A 5 -29.37 -20.40 19.31
N VAL A 6 -29.14 -20.42 17.99
CA VAL A 6 -29.13 -21.66 17.20
C VAL A 6 -27.83 -21.74 16.39
N SER A 7 -26.96 -22.63 16.87
CA SER A 7 -25.82 -23.21 16.19
C SER A 7 -26.29 -24.15 15.07
N ARG A 8 -25.59 -24.16 13.93
CA ARG A 8 -25.71 -25.22 12.91
C ARG A 8 -24.37 -25.93 12.79
N ARG A 9 -24.21 -27.03 13.53
CA ARG A 9 -23.15 -28.02 13.33
C ARG A 9 -23.65 -29.15 12.43
N GLN A 10 -22.67 -29.81 11.80
CA GLN A 10 -22.61 -31.19 11.32
C GLN A 10 -22.70 -31.39 9.79
N VAL A 11 -21.54 -31.70 9.20
CA VAL A 11 -21.37 -32.95 8.46
C VAL A 11 -20.09 -33.62 8.96
N LEU A 12 -20.23 -34.84 9.48
CA LEU A 12 -19.16 -35.78 9.80
C LEU A 12 -18.81 -36.56 8.53
N GLN A 13 -17.53 -36.82 8.28
CA GLN A 13 -17.12 -38.15 7.82
C GLN A 13 -15.65 -38.44 8.15
N THR A 14 -15.48 -39.53 8.88
CA THR A 14 -14.26 -40.11 9.42
C THR A 14 -13.58 -40.97 8.35
N ALA A 15 -12.24 -40.94 8.27
CA ALA A 15 -11.45 -42.09 7.83
C ALA A 15 -10.13 -42.11 8.61
N ALA A 16 -9.98 -43.08 9.49
CA ALA A 16 -8.74 -43.39 10.19
C ALA A 16 -8.02 -44.52 9.43
N VAL A 17 -6.72 -44.38 9.21
CA VAL A 17 -5.82 -45.53 8.99
C VAL A 17 -4.56 -45.29 9.82
N VAL A 18 -4.35 -46.21 10.76
CA VAL A 18 -3.14 -46.34 11.58
C VAL A 18 -2.07 -47.08 10.77
N GLY A 19 -0.87 -46.53 10.72
CA GLY A 19 0.33 -47.22 10.26
C GLY A 19 1.51 -46.83 11.13
N ALA A 20 1.87 -47.69 12.09
CA ALA A 20 3.08 -47.55 12.90
C ALA A 20 4.19 -48.41 12.30
N VAL A 21 5.29 -47.77 11.88
CA VAL A 21 6.60 -48.43 11.74
C VAL A 21 7.62 -47.51 12.41
N GLY A 22 8.14 -47.96 13.54
CA GLY A 22 9.27 -47.32 14.21
C GLY A 22 10.59 -47.80 13.63
N VAL A 23 11.53 -46.87 13.45
CA VAL A 23 12.97 -47.15 13.53
C VAL A 23 13.63 -46.03 14.32
N ALA A 24 14.36 -46.44 15.35
CA ALA A 24 15.14 -45.59 16.22
C ALA A 24 16.36 -45.03 15.46
N GLY A 25 16.63 -43.74 15.62
CA GLY A 25 17.84 -43.07 15.17
C GLY A 25 18.27 -42.03 16.19
N CYS A 26 19.19 -42.43 17.07
CA CYS A 26 19.87 -41.57 18.03
C CYS A 26 21.06 -40.90 17.33
N GLY A 27 21.18 -39.57 17.42
CA GLY A 27 22.43 -38.89 17.05
C GLY A 27 22.35 -37.37 17.02
N GLY A 28 23.03 -36.73 17.98
CA GLY A 28 23.64 -35.41 17.80
C GLY A 28 22.93 -34.24 18.48
N GLY A 29 23.47 -33.83 19.63
CA GLY A 29 23.22 -32.51 20.20
C GLY A 29 24.04 -31.42 19.51
N GLY A 30 23.52 -30.19 19.55
CA GLY A 30 24.19 -28.96 19.14
C GLY A 30 23.22 -27.79 19.35
N SER A 31 23.40 -27.06 20.43
CA SER A 31 22.77 -25.74 20.63
C SER A 31 23.58 -24.72 19.86
N ASP A 32 22.98 -24.01 18.90
CA ASP A 32 23.58 -22.82 18.28
C ASP A 32 22.51 -21.91 17.68
N GLY A 33 22.63 -20.60 17.99
CA GLY A 33 22.14 -19.43 17.24
C GLY A 33 20.64 -19.39 16.89
N GLY A 34 19.82 -18.46 17.36
CA GLY A 34 20.11 -17.03 17.31
C GLY A 34 20.16 -16.57 15.86
N ASP A 35 19.00 -16.42 15.22
CA ASP A 35 18.87 -15.57 14.03
C ASP A 35 17.52 -14.85 14.07
N GLY A 36 17.58 -13.62 14.56
CA GLY A 36 16.64 -12.59 14.18
C GLY A 36 16.94 -12.18 12.74
N GLY A 37 15.97 -12.40 11.87
CA GLY A 37 15.94 -11.86 10.52
C GLY A 37 14.64 -11.12 10.33
N GLY A 38 14.58 -9.87 10.80
CA GLY A 38 13.63 -8.89 10.28
C GLY A 38 14.04 -8.59 8.85
N GLY A 39 13.56 -9.43 7.93
CA GLY A 39 13.70 -9.17 6.51
C GLY A 39 12.62 -8.19 6.09
N SER A 40 12.95 -6.90 6.08
CA SER A 40 12.23 -5.91 5.27
C SER A 40 12.48 -6.27 3.82
N GLY A 41 11.75 -7.27 3.33
CA GLY A 41 11.67 -7.55 1.91
C GLY A 41 10.82 -6.45 1.31
N ASP A 42 11.41 -5.70 0.39
CA ASP A 42 10.68 -5.03 -0.69
C ASP A 42 9.90 -6.13 -1.44
N GLY A 43 8.73 -6.46 -0.90
CA GLY A 43 7.81 -7.41 -1.45
C GLY A 43 6.89 -6.63 -2.38
N SER A 44 6.85 -7.02 -3.65
CA SER A 44 5.76 -6.58 -4.53
C SER A 44 4.49 -7.32 -4.12
N ILE A 45 3.44 -6.58 -3.80
CA ILE A 45 2.11 -7.09 -3.47
C ILE A 45 1.22 -6.93 -4.70
N SER A 46 0.42 -7.95 -5.00
CA SER A 46 -0.47 -7.94 -6.16
C SER A 46 -1.55 -6.87 -6.00
N ALA A 47 -1.80 -6.10 -7.06
CA ALA A 47 -2.87 -5.10 -7.10
C ALA A 47 -4.28 -5.70 -6.94
N GLU A 48 -4.44 -7.00 -7.21
CA GLU A 48 -5.72 -7.70 -7.06
C GLU A 48 -6.26 -7.69 -5.62
N ASP A 49 -5.37 -7.56 -4.63
CA ASP A 49 -5.73 -7.44 -3.22
C ASP A 49 -6.24 -6.01 -2.87
N TYR A 50 -5.97 -5.02 -3.73
CA TYR A 50 -6.29 -3.60 -3.54
C TYR A 50 -6.96 -2.98 -4.79
N PRO A 51 -8.17 -3.43 -5.15
CA PRO A 51 -8.82 -3.05 -6.40
C PRO A 51 -9.05 -1.54 -6.53
N ASN A 52 -9.29 -0.82 -5.43
CA ASN A 52 -9.50 0.63 -5.48
C ASN A 52 -8.22 1.41 -5.84
N VAL A 53 -7.04 0.90 -5.43
CA VAL A 53 -5.75 1.48 -5.81
C VAL A 53 -5.45 1.18 -7.26
N ASP A 54 -5.66 -0.07 -7.69
CA ASP A 54 -5.48 -0.51 -9.07
C ASP A 54 -6.36 0.29 -10.04
N GLU A 55 -7.65 0.39 -9.73
CA GLU A 55 -8.61 1.15 -10.53
C GLU A 55 -8.19 2.61 -10.62
N TRP A 56 -7.86 3.26 -9.51
CA TRP A 56 -7.46 4.67 -9.52
C TRP A 56 -6.26 4.97 -10.42
N LEU A 57 -5.24 4.11 -10.35
CA LEU A 57 -4.00 4.30 -11.10
C LEU A 57 -4.13 3.95 -12.59
N THR A 58 -5.12 3.11 -12.96
CA THR A 58 -5.28 2.62 -14.34
C THR A 58 -6.44 3.22 -15.10
N GLU A 59 -7.45 3.77 -14.40
CA GLU A 59 -8.60 4.39 -15.04
C GLU A 59 -8.24 5.74 -15.70
N THR A 60 -9.02 6.12 -16.71
CA THR A 60 -8.76 7.30 -17.56
C THR A 60 -9.97 8.24 -17.69
N GLU A 61 -11.02 8.01 -16.91
CA GLU A 61 -12.19 8.89 -16.89
C GLU A 61 -11.93 10.11 -15.98
N ILE A 62 -11.12 9.93 -14.93
CA ILE A 62 -10.68 10.98 -14.00
C ILE A 62 -9.17 11.19 -14.13
N GLY A 63 -8.78 11.93 -15.16
CA GLY A 63 -7.37 12.19 -15.47
C GLY A 63 -6.74 11.10 -16.34
N GLY A 64 -5.40 11.07 -16.38
CA GLY A 64 -4.63 10.04 -17.07
C GLY A 64 -4.42 8.80 -16.20
N ALA A 65 -4.08 7.67 -16.82
CA ALA A 65 -3.51 6.54 -16.10
C ALA A 65 -2.05 6.82 -15.76
N ASP A 66 -1.56 6.34 -14.63
CA ASP A 66 -0.16 6.46 -14.22
C ASP A 66 0.69 5.44 -14.99
N ASP A 67 1.58 5.90 -15.85
CA ASP A 67 2.45 5.04 -16.67
C ASP A 67 3.58 4.37 -15.87
N THR A 68 3.82 4.84 -14.63
CA THR A 68 4.83 4.27 -13.73
C THR A 68 4.31 3.09 -12.93
N TYR A 69 2.99 2.92 -12.87
CA TYR A 69 2.35 1.83 -12.15
C TYR A 69 2.38 0.53 -12.97
N ASP A 70 2.88 -0.54 -12.36
CA ASP A 70 3.07 -1.84 -13.03
C ASP A 70 2.03 -2.90 -12.64
N GLY A 71 0.96 -2.50 -11.93
CA GLY A 71 -0.03 -3.42 -11.39
C GLY A 71 0.42 -4.10 -10.09
N SER A 72 1.36 -3.49 -9.36
CA SER A 72 1.78 -3.96 -8.04
C SER A 72 2.03 -2.83 -7.05
N LEU A 73 1.88 -3.14 -5.77
CA LEU A 73 2.14 -2.22 -4.68
C LEU A 73 3.45 -2.60 -3.98
N THR A 74 4.28 -1.62 -3.67
CA THR A 74 5.49 -1.85 -2.86
C THR A 74 5.10 -2.05 -1.39
N ASP A 75 5.54 -3.16 -0.78
CA ASP A 75 5.34 -3.43 0.64
C ASP A 75 6.26 -2.56 1.50
N HIS A 76 5.65 -1.65 2.26
CA HIS A 76 6.28 -0.78 3.24
C HIS A 76 5.71 -0.95 4.65
N ARG A 77 5.01 -2.06 4.92
CA ARG A 77 4.53 -2.39 6.26
C ARG A 77 5.69 -2.52 7.25
N ASP A 78 5.39 -2.36 8.53
CA ASP A 78 6.34 -2.35 9.65
C ASP A 78 7.38 -1.20 9.63
N ASN A 79 7.33 -0.30 8.65
CA ASN A 79 8.16 0.90 8.61
C ASN A 79 7.44 2.08 9.27
N ALA A 80 8.12 2.74 10.21
CA ALA A 80 7.57 3.91 10.91
C ALA A 80 7.38 5.13 9.98
N SER A 81 8.05 5.14 8.83
CA SER A 81 7.96 6.24 7.87
C SER A 81 8.24 5.78 6.44
N LEU A 82 7.57 6.40 5.48
CA LEU A 82 7.81 6.25 4.03
C LEU A 82 8.07 7.63 3.43
N THR A 83 9.04 7.74 2.53
CA THR A 83 9.21 8.93 1.68
C THR A 83 8.68 8.64 0.29
N VAL A 84 7.81 9.51 -0.20
CA VAL A 84 7.28 9.50 -1.57
C VAL A 84 7.86 10.70 -2.29
N ASP A 85 8.57 10.47 -3.38
CA ASP A 85 9.08 11.54 -4.23
C ASP A 85 7.94 12.16 -5.03
N VAL A 86 7.94 13.49 -5.14
CA VAL A 86 6.97 14.30 -5.87
C VAL A 86 7.68 14.96 -7.03
N GLY A 87 7.26 14.63 -8.25
CA GLY A 87 7.95 15.01 -9.47
C GLY A 87 9.04 14.02 -9.85
N ALA A 88 8.76 12.72 -9.70
CA ALA A 88 9.61 11.65 -10.22
C ALA A 88 9.41 11.50 -11.73
N GLU A 89 10.37 10.87 -12.41
CA GLU A 89 10.28 10.57 -13.84
C GLU A 89 9.10 9.64 -14.12
N GLY A 90 8.27 10.00 -15.10
CA GLY A 90 7.02 9.33 -15.44
C GLY A 90 6.03 10.28 -16.11
N ASN A 91 5.04 9.70 -16.78
CA ASN A 91 3.94 10.38 -17.45
C ASN A 91 4.42 11.43 -18.47
N ASP A 92 5.35 11.02 -19.34
CA ASP A 92 6.04 11.86 -20.34
C ASP A 92 6.85 13.04 -19.76
N GLY A 93 7.26 12.96 -18.48
CA GLY A 93 8.09 14.00 -17.88
C GLY A 93 8.51 13.68 -16.45
N ASN A 94 8.36 14.65 -15.56
CA ASN A 94 8.57 14.48 -14.12
C ASN A 94 7.22 14.65 -13.40
N PHE A 95 6.23 13.87 -13.85
CA PHE A 95 4.83 14.00 -13.45
C PHE A 95 4.34 12.71 -12.79
N ALA A 96 5.17 12.10 -11.95
CA ALA A 96 4.84 10.92 -11.18
C ALA A 96 5.15 11.10 -9.68
N TYR A 97 4.49 10.27 -8.88
CA TYR A 97 4.92 9.99 -7.52
C TYR A 97 5.75 8.70 -7.50
N ALA A 98 6.78 8.63 -6.66
CA ALA A 98 7.59 7.42 -6.55
C ALA A 98 7.85 7.05 -5.08
N PRO A 99 7.49 5.83 -4.63
CA PRO A 99 6.62 4.88 -5.33
C PRO A 99 5.21 5.46 -5.56
N SER A 100 4.54 5.05 -6.63
CA SER A 100 3.17 5.47 -6.93
C SER A 100 2.11 4.67 -6.18
N ALA A 101 2.42 3.41 -5.81
CA ALA A 101 1.50 2.51 -5.11
C ALA A 101 2.22 1.75 -3.98
N VAL A 102 1.69 1.82 -2.76
CA VAL A 102 2.31 1.20 -1.59
C VAL A 102 1.30 0.60 -0.62
N VAL A 103 1.74 -0.38 0.17
CA VAL A 103 1.04 -0.84 1.38
C VAL A 103 1.86 -0.43 2.59
N VAL A 104 1.23 0.17 3.59
CA VAL A 104 1.90 0.61 4.83
C VAL A 104 1.11 0.15 6.06
N SER A 105 1.75 0.18 7.22
CA SER A 105 1.08 -0.09 8.48
C SER A 105 0.34 1.15 9.00
N THR A 106 -0.73 0.93 9.76
CA THR A 106 -1.32 1.99 10.58
C THR A 106 -0.25 2.67 11.46
N GLY A 107 -0.29 4.00 11.52
CA GLY A 107 0.68 4.83 12.22
C GLY A 107 1.95 5.19 11.41
N THR A 108 2.12 4.73 10.17
CA THR A 108 3.24 5.14 9.32
C THR A 108 3.14 6.63 8.96
N GLU A 109 4.25 7.36 9.09
CA GLU A 109 4.38 8.74 8.60
C GLU A 109 4.78 8.76 7.12
N ILE A 110 3.92 9.31 6.27
CA ILE A 110 4.22 9.55 4.86
C ILE A 110 4.84 10.95 4.72
N ARG A 111 5.97 11.02 4.01
CA ARG A 111 6.73 12.24 3.75
C ARG A 111 6.82 12.46 2.25
N TRP A 112 6.09 13.44 1.74
CA TRP A 112 6.18 13.82 0.33
C TRP A 112 7.36 14.77 0.13
N ASN A 113 8.34 14.32 -0.64
CA ASN A 113 9.61 14.98 -0.92
C ASN A 113 9.62 15.48 -2.37
N TRP A 114 9.66 16.79 -2.57
CA TRP A 114 9.74 17.32 -3.92
C TRP A 114 11.16 17.10 -4.46
N THR A 115 11.25 16.51 -5.65
CA THR A 115 12.53 16.28 -6.34
C THR A 115 13.15 17.60 -6.78
N GLY A 116 12.31 18.61 -7.04
CA GLY A 116 12.70 19.86 -7.69
C GLY A 116 12.54 19.83 -9.21
N GLU A 117 12.05 18.74 -9.78
CA GLU A 117 11.79 18.58 -11.21
C GLU A 117 10.28 18.63 -11.51
N GLY A 118 9.91 18.94 -12.76
CA GLY A 118 8.50 18.93 -13.21
C GLY A 118 7.56 19.96 -12.57
N ASN A 119 8.08 20.87 -11.75
CA ASN A 119 7.30 21.83 -10.95
C ASN A 119 6.28 22.65 -11.76
N PRO A 120 5.20 23.13 -11.12
CA PRO A 120 4.85 22.95 -9.70
C PRO A 120 4.03 21.67 -9.44
N HIS A 121 4.12 21.15 -8.21
CA HIS A 121 3.36 19.96 -7.80
C HIS A 121 2.65 20.17 -6.45
N ASN A 122 1.59 19.42 -6.23
CA ASN A 122 0.94 19.25 -4.93
C ASN A 122 0.55 17.77 -4.69
N VAL A 123 -0.15 17.53 -3.59
CA VAL A 123 -0.64 16.23 -3.12
C VAL A 123 -2.03 16.43 -2.54
N GLU A 124 -3.05 16.03 -3.28
CA GLU A 124 -4.45 16.22 -2.94
C GLU A 124 -5.18 14.87 -2.90
N ALA A 125 -5.82 14.59 -1.77
CA ALA A 125 -6.77 13.49 -1.62
C ALA A 125 -8.16 14.12 -1.45
N LEU A 126 -8.97 14.03 -2.50
CA LEU A 126 -10.30 14.64 -2.60
C LEU A 126 -11.30 13.56 -3.01
N PRO A 127 -11.84 12.77 -2.06
CA PRO A 127 -12.64 11.58 -2.40
C PRO A 127 -13.80 11.88 -3.36
N GLU A 128 -14.46 13.03 -3.22
CA GLU A 128 -15.58 13.45 -4.07
C GLU A 128 -15.19 13.75 -5.53
N GLU A 129 -13.92 14.07 -5.80
CA GLU A 129 -13.38 14.35 -7.13
C GLU A 129 -12.61 13.16 -7.73
N GLN A 130 -12.50 12.07 -6.97
CA GLN A 130 -11.85 10.81 -7.33
C GLN A 130 -12.92 9.72 -7.55
N LEU A 131 -12.64 8.49 -7.12
CA LEU A 131 -13.58 7.38 -7.20
C LEU A 131 -14.70 7.42 -6.15
N GLY A 132 -14.63 8.30 -5.15
CA GLY A 132 -15.50 8.26 -3.96
C GLY A 132 -15.14 7.15 -2.96
N GLU A 133 -14.05 6.44 -3.21
CA GLU A 133 -13.62 5.25 -2.45
C GLU A 133 -12.44 5.52 -1.50
N SER A 134 -11.86 6.72 -1.50
CA SER A 134 -10.75 7.09 -0.60
C SER A 134 -11.28 7.35 0.82
N ASP A 135 -10.68 6.72 1.82
CA ASP A 135 -10.98 6.91 3.26
C ASP A 135 -10.33 8.18 3.82
N TYR A 136 -9.44 8.80 3.04
CA TYR A 136 -8.65 9.96 3.44
C TYR A 136 -8.93 11.18 2.58
N GLU A 137 -9.02 12.33 3.26
CA GLU A 137 -9.11 13.65 2.64
C GLU A 137 -7.97 14.55 3.16
N PHE A 138 -7.18 15.13 2.26
CA PHE A 138 -6.16 16.15 2.55
C PHE A 138 -5.86 17.04 1.36
N SER A 139 -5.30 18.20 1.73
CA SER A 139 -4.58 19.08 0.82
C SER A 139 -3.17 19.38 1.34
N SER A 140 -2.20 19.37 0.43
CA SER A 140 -0.87 19.97 0.66
C SER A 140 -0.86 21.49 0.36
N GLY A 141 -1.94 21.99 -0.23
CA GLY A 141 -2.16 23.38 -0.64
C GLY A 141 -1.85 23.61 -2.12
N GLU A 142 -1.75 24.89 -2.49
CA GLU A 142 -1.47 25.31 -3.86
C GLU A 142 -0.20 24.64 -4.42
N PRO A 143 -0.19 24.24 -5.71
CA PRO A 143 0.97 23.68 -6.37
C PRO A 143 2.23 24.53 -6.18
N THR A 144 3.30 23.91 -5.71
CA THR A 144 4.55 24.58 -5.37
C THR A 144 5.76 23.91 -6.01
N GLY A 145 6.78 24.71 -6.31
CA GLY A 145 8.05 24.27 -6.88
C GLY A 145 9.19 24.21 -5.86
N GLY A 146 10.38 23.76 -6.30
CA GLY A 146 11.57 23.61 -5.44
C GLY A 146 11.66 22.22 -4.82
N SER A 147 12.71 21.94 -4.03
CA SER A 147 13.00 20.59 -3.53
C SER A 147 12.85 20.43 -2.01
N GLY A 148 12.80 19.17 -1.57
CA GLY A 148 12.75 18.77 -0.15
C GLY A 148 11.36 18.35 0.31
N VAL A 149 11.29 17.83 1.54
CA VAL A 149 10.03 17.44 2.18
C VAL A 149 9.19 18.68 2.48
N LYS A 150 8.00 18.76 1.87
CA LYS A 150 7.08 19.90 2.06
C LYS A 150 5.75 19.51 2.68
N TYR A 151 5.39 18.23 2.61
CA TYR A 151 4.14 17.74 3.15
C TYR A 151 4.36 16.41 3.87
N THR A 152 3.72 16.24 5.01
CA THR A 152 3.82 15.04 5.84
C THR A 152 2.46 14.69 6.42
N ARG A 153 2.12 13.41 6.48
CA ARG A 153 0.90 12.94 7.14
C ARG A 153 1.10 11.56 7.75
N THR A 154 0.63 11.37 8.98
CA THR A 154 0.54 10.05 9.60
C THR A 154 -0.81 9.42 9.24
N LEU A 155 -0.78 8.15 8.82
CA LEU A 155 -1.99 7.40 8.46
C LEU A 155 -2.42 6.54 9.65
N GLU A 156 -3.29 7.09 10.52
CA GLU A 156 -3.62 6.46 11.81
C GLU A 156 -4.67 5.34 11.72
N GLU A 157 -5.50 5.32 10.68
CA GLU A 157 -6.63 4.40 10.52
C GLU A 157 -6.39 3.47 9.33
N PRO A 158 -6.84 2.21 9.39
CA PRO A 158 -6.79 1.34 8.22
C PRO A 158 -7.74 1.86 7.14
N GLY A 159 -7.38 1.65 5.87
CA GLY A 159 -8.18 2.13 4.74
C GLY A 159 -7.34 2.36 3.48
N VAL A 160 -7.96 2.98 2.49
CA VAL A 160 -7.31 3.36 1.23
C VAL A 160 -7.16 4.87 1.11
N VAL A 161 -6.00 5.30 0.63
CA VAL A 161 -5.68 6.69 0.29
C VAL A 161 -5.53 6.76 -1.22
N LEU A 162 -6.39 7.51 -1.88
CA LEU A 162 -6.19 7.90 -3.28
C LEU A 162 -5.79 9.37 -3.32
N TYR A 163 -4.74 9.71 -4.04
CA TYR A 163 -4.28 11.09 -4.15
C TYR A 163 -3.75 11.40 -5.55
N HIS A 164 -3.60 12.70 -5.83
CA HIS A 164 -3.14 13.21 -7.10
C HIS A 164 -2.47 14.58 -6.99
N CYS A 165 -1.82 14.96 -8.08
CA CYS A 165 -1.33 16.32 -8.30
C CYS A 165 -2.32 17.04 -9.21
N GLU A 166 -2.99 18.09 -8.72
CA GLU A 166 -4.02 18.82 -9.46
C GLU A 166 -3.58 19.27 -10.87
N PRO A 167 -2.43 19.96 -11.05
CA PRO A 167 -2.03 20.44 -12.38
C PRO A 167 -1.67 19.32 -13.35
N HIS A 168 -1.37 18.12 -12.85
CA HIS A 168 -0.85 17.00 -13.64
C HIS A 168 -1.74 15.75 -13.58
N LEU A 169 -2.95 15.86 -13.01
CA LEU A 169 -3.92 14.76 -12.97
C LEU A 169 -4.25 14.24 -14.37
N SER A 170 -4.42 15.15 -15.33
CA SER A 170 -4.69 14.79 -16.73
C SER A 170 -3.55 14.03 -17.42
N LEU A 171 -2.34 14.08 -16.86
CA LEU A 171 -1.17 13.35 -17.34
C LEU A 171 -1.00 11.99 -16.64
N GLY A 172 -1.74 11.72 -15.56
CA GLY A 172 -1.61 10.48 -14.81
C GLY A 172 -0.84 10.60 -13.50
N MET A 173 -0.57 11.82 -13.01
CA MET A 173 0.13 12.02 -11.74
C MET A 173 -0.80 11.68 -10.54
N LYS A 174 -0.93 10.38 -10.29
CA LYS A 174 -1.78 9.76 -9.27
C LYS A 174 -0.93 8.90 -8.34
N GLY A 175 -1.41 8.70 -7.12
CA GLY A 175 -0.81 7.78 -6.19
C GLY A 175 -1.86 7.09 -5.30
N GLY A 176 -1.48 5.93 -4.76
CA GLY A 176 -2.34 5.11 -3.93
C GLY A 176 -1.58 4.52 -2.73
N ILE A 177 -2.21 4.54 -1.57
CA ILE A 177 -1.69 3.90 -0.35
C ILE A 177 -2.78 3.02 0.25
N ALA A 178 -2.50 1.75 0.46
CA ALA A 178 -3.29 0.91 1.35
C ALA A 178 -2.68 0.93 2.76
N VAL A 179 -3.55 1.02 3.77
CA VAL A 179 -3.17 1.10 5.18
C VAL A 179 -3.81 -0.06 5.93
N GLU A 180 -2.99 -0.89 6.60
CA GLU A 180 -3.46 -2.03 7.40
C GLU A 180 -2.73 -2.23 8.75
#